data_AF-A0ABF7QAX1-F1
#
_entry.id   AF-A0ABF7QAX1-F1
#
_cell.length_a   1.000
_cell.length_b   1.000
_cell.length_c   1.000
_cell.angle_alpha   90.00
_cell.angle_beta   90.00
_cell.angle_gamma   90.00
#
_symmetry.space_group_name_H-M   'P 1'
#
loop_
_entity.id
_entity.type
_entity.pdbx_description
1 polymer ?
#
loop_
_entity_poly.entity_id
_entity_poly.type
_entity_poly.pdbx_seq_one_letter_code
_entity_poly.pdbx_strand_id
1 'polypeptide(L)'
;MRLTTAAVLGAALAGFAFSPALADGYKDCTKLDKASWKPAAEAEAKAKALGYEVRRSKVEGTCYEVYGVKEGKLYELFYSPEDLSLKHTIAK
;
A
#
# COMPACT_ATOMS: atom_id res chain seq x y z
N MET A 1 -3.34 65.64 -20.47
CA MET A 1 -2.42 65.14 -19.45
C MET A 1 -2.11 63.68 -19.78
N ARG A 2 -0.92 63.39 -20.32
CA ARG A 2 -0.45 62.01 -20.57
C ARG A 2 0.19 61.52 -19.27
N LEU A 3 -0.25 60.39 -18.72
CA LEU A 3 0.49 59.67 -17.68
C LEU A 3 1.10 58.42 -18.31
N THR A 4 2.42 58.37 -18.30
CA THR A 4 3.27 57.24 -18.63
C THR A 4 3.46 56.30 -17.43
N THR A 5 3.67 55.02 -17.75
CA THR A 5 4.45 53.99 -17.02
C THR A 5 3.99 53.48 -15.64
N ALA A 6 3.67 52.19 -15.57
CA ALA A 6 4.30 51.26 -14.62
C ALA A 6 4.12 49.80 -15.11
N ALA A 7 5.24 49.15 -15.43
CA ALA A 7 5.31 47.71 -15.57
C ALA A 7 5.08 47.06 -14.20
N VAL A 8 4.25 46.02 -14.13
CA VAL A 8 4.19 45.14 -12.95
C VAL A 8 4.56 43.74 -13.41
N LEU A 9 5.78 43.35 -13.05
CA LEU A 9 6.28 41.99 -13.12
C LEU A 9 5.46 41.08 -12.20
N GLY A 10 5.17 39.87 -12.70
CA GLY A 10 5.46 38.65 -11.97
C GLY A 10 4.47 38.19 -10.89
N ALA A 11 3.74 37.12 -11.19
CA ALA A 11 3.77 35.88 -10.39
C ALA A 11 2.91 34.83 -11.11
N ALA A 12 3.54 34.04 -11.99
CA ALA A 12 2.95 32.78 -12.39
C ALA A 12 2.97 31.86 -11.15
N LEU A 13 1.84 31.75 -10.46
CA LEU A 13 1.63 30.75 -9.42
C LEU A 13 1.64 29.37 -10.11
N ALA A 14 2.83 28.78 -10.21
CA ALA A 14 2.98 27.38 -10.55
C ALA A 14 2.27 26.57 -9.47
N GLY A 15 1.08 26.06 -9.79
CA GLY A 15 0.33 25.16 -8.93
C GLY A 15 1.18 23.93 -8.65
N PHE A 16 1.65 23.81 -7.40
CA PHE A 16 2.12 22.53 -6.89
C PHE A 16 0.89 21.61 -6.83
N ALA A 17 0.71 20.80 -7.87
CA ALA A 17 -0.17 19.65 -7.83
C ALA A 17 0.46 18.65 -6.85
N PHE A 18 0.12 18.76 -5.57
CA PHE A 18 0.30 17.68 -4.62
C PHE A 18 -0.64 16.56 -5.06
N SER A 19 -0.15 15.62 -5.87
CA SER A 19 -0.84 14.35 -6.04
C SER A 19 -0.91 13.70 -4.66
N PRO A 20 -2.11 13.38 -4.13
CA PRO A 20 -2.19 12.62 -2.91
C PRO A 20 -1.52 11.27 -3.18
N ALA A 21 -0.41 11.01 -2.49
CA ALA A 21 0.11 9.66 -2.37
C ALA A 21 -0.93 8.88 -1.57
N LEU A 22 -1.92 8.32 -2.27
CA LEU A 22 -2.90 7.42 -1.68
C LEU A 22 -2.10 6.28 -1.05
N ALA A 23 -2.18 6.16 0.27
CA ALA A 23 -1.60 5.07 1.01
C ALA A 23 -2.30 3.78 0.57
N ASP A 24 -1.73 3.15 -0.43
CA ASP A 24 -2.26 1.97 -1.12
C ASP A 24 -1.95 0.75 -0.24
N GLY A 25 -2.77 0.54 0.80
CA GLY A 25 -2.57 -0.52 1.79
C GLY A 25 -3.84 -0.87 2.56
N TYR A 26 -3.97 -2.14 2.97
CA TYR A 26 -5.12 -2.65 3.72
C TYR A 26 -4.71 -3.02 5.15
N LYS A 27 -5.37 -2.40 6.15
CA LYS A 27 -4.92 -2.42 7.55
C LYS A 27 -5.88 -3.11 8.52
N ASP A 28 -7.09 -3.44 8.09
CA ASP A 28 -8.18 -3.90 8.94
C ASP A 28 -8.50 -5.39 8.70
N CYS A 29 -7.72 -6.30 9.29
CA CYS A 29 -7.91 -7.75 9.16
C CYS A 29 -8.39 -8.46 10.43
N THR A 30 -8.03 -7.99 11.63
CA THR A 30 -8.47 -8.58 12.90
C THR A 30 -8.50 -7.55 14.03
N LYS A 31 -9.20 -7.87 15.12
CA LYS A 31 -9.19 -7.12 16.38
C LYS A 31 -8.44 -7.86 17.50
N LEU A 32 -7.88 -9.04 17.22
CA LEU A 32 -7.16 -9.82 18.21
C LEU A 32 -5.82 -9.18 18.59
N ASP A 33 -5.41 -9.39 19.84
CA ASP A 33 -4.09 -9.03 20.32
C ASP A 33 -2.99 -9.77 19.55
N LYS A 34 -1.86 -9.10 19.33
CA LYS A 34 -0.71 -9.65 18.60
C LYS A 34 -0.17 -10.96 19.19
N ALA A 35 -0.38 -11.19 20.49
CA ALA A 35 0.01 -12.44 21.14
C ALA A 35 -0.78 -13.67 20.65
N SER A 36 -2.00 -13.45 20.12
CA SER A 36 -2.88 -14.48 19.60
C SER A 36 -2.73 -14.68 18.09
N TRP A 37 -1.84 -13.92 17.45
CA TRP A 37 -1.63 -13.97 16.01
C TRP A 37 -0.85 -15.22 15.62
N LYS A 38 -1.27 -15.85 14.52
CA LYS A 38 -0.51 -16.93 13.89
C LYS A 38 0.79 -16.37 13.29
N PRO A 39 1.87 -17.15 13.19
CA PRO A 39 3.11 -16.71 12.56
C PRO A 39 2.93 -16.20 11.12
N ALA A 40 3.60 -15.10 10.78
CA ALA A 40 3.61 -14.54 9.42
C ALA A 40 4.11 -15.54 8.36
N ALA A 41 5.01 -16.46 8.75
CA ALA A 41 5.52 -17.53 7.87
C ALA A 41 4.40 -18.45 7.34
N GLU A 42 3.31 -18.63 8.09
CA GLU A 42 2.16 -19.42 7.61
C GLU A 42 1.38 -18.66 6.51
N ALA A 43 1.29 -17.33 6.59
CA ALA A 43 0.70 -16.51 5.52
C ALA A 43 1.56 -16.58 4.24
N GLU A 44 2.89 -16.51 4.37
CA GLU A 44 3.80 -16.70 3.25
C GLU A 44 3.67 -18.09 2.62
N ALA A 45 3.54 -19.14 3.44
CA ALA A 45 3.32 -20.49 2.95
C ALA A 45 2.02 -20.61 2.15
N LYS A 46 0.93 -19.95 2.58
CA LYS A 46 -0.30 -19.88 1.80
C LYS A 46 -0.12 -19.17 0.46
N ALA A 47 0.58 -18.04 0.43
CA ALA A 47 0.89 -17.36 -0.82
C ALA A 47 1.70 -18.26 -1.77
N LYS A 48 2.72 -18.96 -1.27
CA LYS A 48 3.50 -19.94 -2.05
C LYS A 48 2.63 -21.08 -2.58
N ALA A 49 1.74 -21.62 -1.76
CA ALA A 49 0.81 -22.68 -2.17
C ALA A 49 -0.17 -22.23 -3.27
N LEU A 50 -0.47 -20.93 -3.36
CA LEU A 50 -1.27 -20.33 -4.43
C LEU A 50 -0.46 -20.00 -5.70
N GLY A 51 0.83 -20.36 -5.72
CA GLY A 51 1.73 -20.17 -6.86
C GLY A 51 2.37 -18.78 -6.92
N TYR A 52 2.39 -18.03 -5.82
CA TYR A 52 3.12 -16.76 -5.76
C TYR A 52 4.56 -16.99 -5.34
N GLU A 53 5.49 -16.33 -6.03
CA GLU A 53 6.86 -16.17 -5.58
C GLU A 53 6.91 -15.06 -4.51
N VAL A 54 6.91 -15.46 -3.24
CA VAL A 54 6.96 -14.51 -2.11
C VAL A 54 8.31 -13.80 -2.08
N ARG A 55 8.27 -12.46 -2.15
CA ARG A 55 9.45 -11.58 -2.12
C ARG A 55 9.71 -11.01 -0.73
N ARG A 56 8.64 -10.66 -0.02
CA ARG A 56 8.69 -10.08 1.33
C ARG A 56 7.35 -10.23 2.03
N SER A 57 7.35 -10.32 3.35
CA SER A 57 6.17 -10.07 4.18
C SER A 57 6.43 -8.92 5.16
N LYS A 58 5.37 -8.23 5.55
CA LYS A 58 5.38 -7.24 6.64
C LYS A 58 4.03 -7.23 7.35
N VAL A 59 3.99 -6.63 8.54
CA VAL A 59 2.74 -6.32 9.22
C VAL A 59 2.27 -4.95 8.75
N GLU A 60 1.08 -4.90 8.16
CA GLU A 60 0.41 -3.66 7.76
C GLU A 60 -0.87 -3.51 8.59
N GLY A 61 -0.85 -2.61 9.58
CA GLY A 61 -1.94 -2.50 10.55
C GLY A 61 -2.15 -3.79 11.34
N THR A 62 -3.32 -4.42 11.14
CA THR A 62 -3.71 -5.70 11.76
C THR A 62 -3.61 -6.88 10.78
N CYS A 63 -2.94 -6.69 9.64
CA CYS A 63 -2.78 -7.67 8.56
C CYS A 63 -1.33 -8.12 8.39
N TYR A 64 -1.13 -9.30 7.81
CA TYR A 64 0.11 -9.66 7.13
C TYR A 64 0.03 -9.31 5.66
N GLU A 65 0.81 -8.33 5.21
CA GLU A 65 0.97 -7.98 3.81
C GLU A 65 2.13 -8.79 3.22
N VAL A 66 1.80 -9.69 2.30
CA VAL A 66 2.75 -10.55 1.61
C VAL A 66 2.88 -10.08 0.17
N TYR A 67 4.07 -9.60 -0.18
CA TYR A 67 4.44 -9.27 -1.55
C TYR A 67 4.77 -10.55 -2.31
N GLY A 68 3.96 -10.91 -3.29
CA GLY A 68 4.12 -12.08 -4.12
C GLY A 68 4.15 -11.72 -5.60
N VAL A 69 5.06 -12.33 -6.38
CA VAL A 69 5.04 -12.21 -7.84
C VAL A 69 4.38 -13.44 -8.43
N LYS A 70 3.45 -13.24 -9.37
CA LYS A 70 2.83 -14.33 -10.13
C LYS A 70 2.67 -13.88 -11.57
N GLU A 71 3.12 -14.72 -12.50
CA GLU A 71 3.06 -14.42 -13.94
C GLU A 71 3.73 -13.06 -14.30
N GLY A 72 4.82 -12.73 -13.61
CA GLY A 72 5.57 -11.48 -13.82
C GLY A 72 4.91 -10.21 -13.26
N LYS A 73 3.76 -10.32 -12.59
CA LYS A 73 3.08 -9.19 -11.93
C LYS A 73 3.25 -9.25 -10.43
N LEU A 74 3.40 -8.09 -9.79
CA LEU A 74 3.51 -7.98 -8.34
C LEU A 74 2.12 -7.87 -7.72
N TYR A 75 1.91 -8.62 -6.64
CA TYR A 75 0.69 -8.61 -5.85
C TYR A 75 1.03 -8.37 -4.39
N GLU A 76 0.20 -7.58 -3.73
CA GLU A 76 0.17 -7.41 -2.27
C GLU A 76 -1.02 -8.20 -1.72
N LEU A 77 -0.73 -9.28 -1.02
CA LEU A 77 -1.72 -10.20 -0.47
C LEU A 77 -1.87 -9.90 1.03
N PHE A 78 -3.04 -9.46 1.46
CA PHE A 78 -3.31 -9.10 2.85
C PHE A 78 -4.03 -10.25 3.55
N TYR A 79 -3.31 -10.97 4.41
CA TYR A 79 -3.84 -12.07 5.20
C TYR A 79 -4.21 -11.61 6.61
N SER A 80 -5.30 -12.15 7.15
CA SER A 80 -5.60 -12.00 8.57
C SER A 80 -4.68 -12.89 9.40
N PRO A 81 -4.02 -12.36 10.44
CA PRO A 81 -3.19 -13.16 11.34
C PRO A 81 -4.01 -14.07 12.27
N GLU A 82 -5.34 -13.90 12.33
CA GLU A 82 -6.25 -14.73 13.13
C GLU A 82 -6.45 -16.12 12.52
N ASP A 83 -6.79 -16.17 11.24
CA ASP A 83 -7.20 -17.40 10.53
C ASP A 83 -6.39 -17.66 9.24
N LEU A 84 -5.47 -16.75 8.90
CA LEU A 84 -4.70 -16.75 7.64
C LEU A 84 -5.61 -16.74 6.41
N SER A 85 -6.80 -16.16 6.51
CA SER A 85 -7.65 -15.90 5.36
C SER A 85 -7.13 -14.69 4.59
N LEU A 86 -7.15 -14.76 3.26
CA LEU A 86 -6.83 -13.63 2.38
C LEU A 86 -8.01 -12.65 2.43
N LYS A 87 -7.79 -11.46 3.00
CA LYS A 87 -8.83 -10.42 3.16
C LYS A 87 -8.83 -9.44 2.00
N HIS A 88 -7.65 -9.15 1.44
CA HIS A 88 -7.53 -8.21 0.34
C HIS A 88 -6.36 -8.57 -0.57
N THR A 89 -6.41 -8.13 -1.82
CA THR A 89 -5.32 -8.31 -2.78
C THR A 89 -5.24 -7.09 -3.68
N ILE A 90 -4.04 -6.52 -3.79
CA ILE A 90 -3.74 -5.41 -4.70
C ILE A 90 -2.78 -5.93 -5.76
N ALA A 91 -3.09 -5.70 -7.03
CA ALA A 91 -2.15 -5.91 -8.13
C ALA A 91 -1.42 -4.60 -8.40
N LYS A 92 -0.09 -4.65 -8.48
CA LYS A 92 0.78 -3.52 -8.81
C LYS A 92 1.24 -3.57 -10.27
#